data_AF-A0AAE0G6Q9-F1
#
_entry.id   AF-A0AAE0G6Q9-F1
#
_cell.length_a   1.000
_cell.length_b   1.000
_cell.length_c   1.000
_cell.angle_alpha   90.00
_cell.angle_beta   90.00
_cell.angle_gamma   90.00
#
_symmetry.space_group_name_H-M   'P 1'
#
loop_
_entity.id
_entity.type
_entity.pdbx_description
1 polymer ?
#
loop_
_entity_poly.entity_id
_entity_poly.type
_entity_poly.pdbx_seq_one_letter_code
_entity_poly.pdbx_strand_id
1 'polypeptide(L)'
;MAELATMRSTAQSNIERINDQTDTYTKKVEIEKRRVADLDKQLEEARAKIYNQKKKLGGPTATRDTNDALKRQVKILENRLEKALQKYNATLAHNRKLRENIDNLRRERLVFDQIYKKLEKELVEKKKEMAHIVEVADRAYEARDAAVAEMARLKSQADQEQSAFEAEWRELGRLIDHDRKMRDFMKLKSKDKGSELEKSPEAMEEEAKLRKKAIKGSLTKGKDLTSTGSQVQSYGEAFAKIQSATGISDIDDLVVSFINAEDENYRLYKYVDELNQEIARLEESIQDIDREIKEYKKQGKATDGQRKGNENELDARLKATRQKAQMFQDKHEAALVILTTLKESLLNVYKKLGCDVPENRAVVGDEGVTEQNIMHYFAIIEQRGNEILQMYSAKIGIEDQQAITALVPQTPAAPYTFVIEPPSTTEKVASESDEGEEEEEEEDRPLTRSELEVKTLKTLSKRESGEKKKMKQKDAPKKEGV
;
A
#
# COMPACT_ATOMS: atom_id res chain seq x y z
N MET A 1 -129.48 63.72 -57.23
CA MET A 1 -128.82 62.81 -58.21
C MET A 1 -127.30 62.95 -58.20
N ALA A 2 -126.72 64.16 -58.14
CA ALA A 2 -125.25 64.36 -58.11
C ALA A 2 -124.55 63.94 -56.78
N GLU A 3 -125.13 64.23 -55.61
CA GLU A 3 -124.52 63.88 -54.29
C GLU A 3 -124.46 62.38 -53.99
N LEU A 4 -125.43 61.60 -54.47
CA LEU A 4 -125.44 60.14 -54.33
C LEU A 4 -124.37 59.46 -55.19
N ALA A 5 -123.97 60.07 -56.31
CA ALA A 5 -122.89 59.58 -57.16
C ALA A 5 -121.51 59.88 -56.57
N THR A 6 -121.31 61.07 -55.99
CA THR A 6 -120.07 61.41 -55.27
C THR A 6 -119.90 60.62 -53.97
N MET A 7 -120.97 60.38 -53.20
CA MET A 7 -120.90 59.48 -52.03
C MET A 7 -120.61 58.02 -52.40
N ARG A 8 -121.16 57.53 -53.52
CA ARG A 8 -120.84 56.18 -54.02
C ARG A 8 -119.40 56.09 -54.52
N SER A 9 -118.90 57.14 -55.17
CA SER A 9 -117.50 57.23 -55.63
C SER A 9 -116.50 57.32 -54.48
N THR A 10 -116.79 58.07 -53.40
CA THR A 10 -115.91 58.16 -52.23
C THR A 10 -115.95 56.89 -51.37
N ALA A 11 -117.11 56.25 -51.24
CA ALA A 11 -117.21 54.92 -50.64
C ALA A 11 -116.43 53.87 -51.43
N GLN A 12 -116.49 53.92 -52.77
CA GLN A 12 -115.77 53.01 -53.65
C GLN A 12 -114.25 53.23 -53.60
N SER A 13 -113.79 54.48 -53.57
CA SER A 13 -112.37 54.81 -53.34
C SER A 13 -111.86 54.39 -51.95
N ASN A 14 -112.69 54.49 -50.91
CA ASN A 14 -112.34 53.99 -49.58
C ASN A 14 -112.28 52.46 -49.52
N ILE A 15 -113.18 51.76 -50.23
CA ILE A 15 -113.15 50.30 -50.38
C ILE A 15 -111.88 49.87 -51.12
N GLU A 16 -111.52 50.55 -52.21
CA GLU A 16 -110.27 50.32 -52.94
C GLU A 16 -109.04 50.53 -52.04
N ARG A 17 -109.01 51.61 -51.25
CA ARG A 17 -107.92 51.86 -50.29
C ARG A 17 -107.81 50.77 -49.21
N ILE A 18 -108.94 50.28 -48.69
CA ILE A 18 -108.96 49.20 -47.70
C ILE A 18 -108.54 47.87 -48.33
N ASN A 19 -108.93 47.61 -49.58
CA ASN A 19 -108.48 46.44 -50.33
C ASN A 19 -106.97 46.50 -50.59
N ASP A 20 -106.42 47.64 -51.01
CA ASP A 20 -104.98 47.84 -51.19
C ASP A 20 -104.19 47.65 -49.88
N GLN A 21 -104.73 48.14 -48.76
CA GLN A 21 -104.16 47.92 -47.44
C GLN A 21 -104.23 46.45 -47.04
N THR A 22 -105.36 45.78 -47.30
CA THR A 22 -105.54 44.35 -47.03
C THR A 22 -104.55 43.52 -47.85
N ASP A 23 -104.37 43.81 -49.12
CA ASP A 23 -103.39 43.14 -49.99
C ASP A 23 -101.95 43.38 -49.52
N THR A 24 -101.64 44.60 -49.08
CA THR A 24 -100.32 44.94 -48.54
C THR A 24 -100.02 44.19 -47.24
N TYR A 25 -100.97 44.15 -46.31
CA TYR A 25 -100.81 43.38 -45.07
C TYR A 25 -100.81 41.88 -45.32
N THR A 26 -101.57 41.39 -46.30
CA THR A 26 -101.57 39.98 -46.69
C THR A 26 -100.19 39.58 -47.24
N LYS A 27 -99.61 40.38 -48.13
CA LYS A 27 -98.22 40.20 -48.61
C LYS A 27 -97.19 40.24 -47.48
N LYS A 28 -97.32 41.18 -46.52
CA LYS A 28 -96.44 41.24 -45.34
C LYS A 28 -96.56 39.99 -44.46
N VAL A 29 -97.78 39.52 -44.22
CA VAL A 29 -98.04 38.28 -43.47
C VAL A 29 -97.46 37.07 -44.20
N GLU A 30 -97.57 36.99 -45.52
CA GLU A 30 -96.93 35.93 -46.32
C GLU A 30 -95.40 35.97 -46.24
N ILE A 31 -94.80 37.16 -46.30
CA ILE A 31 -93.34 37.33 -46.15
C ILE A 31 -92.88 36.90 -44.76
N GLU A 32 -93.58 37.32 -43.71
CA GLU A 32 -93.24 36.91 -42.34
C GLU A 32 -93.48 35.41 -42.11
N LYS A 33 -94.52 34.81 -42.71
CA LYS A 33 -94.72 33.35 -42.69
C LYS A 33 -93.57 32.61 -43.36
N ARG A 34 -93.05 33.11 -44.49
CA ARG A 34 -91.85 32.53 -45.14
C ARG A 34 -90.62 32.69 -44.27
N ARG A 35 -90.44 33.85 -43.64
CA ARG A 35 -89.33 34.10 -42.71
C ARG A 35 -89.37 33.18 -41.49
N VAL A 36 -90.55 32.94 -40.92
CA VAL A 36 -90.74 31.98 -39.83
C VAL A 36 -90.38 30.57 -40.30
N ALA A 37 -90.84 30.14 -41.47
CA ALA A 37 -90.49 28.83 -42.01
C ALA A 37 -88.98 28.67 -42.27
N ASP A 38 -88.30 29.70 -42.77
CA ASP A 38 -86.85 29.69 -42.97
C ASP A 38 -86.09 29.65 -41.64
N LEU A 39 -86.54 30.39 -40.63
CA LEU A 39 -85.97 30.37 -39.29
C LEU A 39 -86.19 29.02 -38.61
N ASP A 40 -87.38 28.41 -38.73
CA ASP A 40 -87.67 27.08 -38.20
C ASP A 40 -86.78 26.02 -38.85
N LYS A 41 -86.54 26.12 -40.16
CA LYS A 41 -85.59 25.24 -40.87
C LYS A 41 -84.16 25.41 -40.34
N GLN A 42 -83.69 26.65 -40.19
CA GLN A 42 -82.36 26.92 -39.62
C GLN A 42 -82.24 26.42 -38.17
N LEU A 43 -83.32 26.53 -37.41
CA LEU A 43 -83.38 26.08 -36.02
C LEU A 43 -83.30 24.56 -35.94
N GLU A 44 -83.97 23.83 -36.83
CA GLU A 44 -83.84 22.38 -36.92
C GLU A 44 -82.45 21.93 -37.41
N GLU A 45 -81.86 22.63 -38.38
CA GLU A 45 -80.46 22.37 -38.78
C GLU A 45 -79.48 22.61 -37.63
N ALA A 46 -79.67 23.66 -36.83
CA ALA A 46 -78.86 23.95 -35.66
C ALA A 46 -79.05 22.90 -34.56
N ARG A 47 -80.30 22.48 -34.30
CA ARG A 47 -80.62 21.38 -33.36
C ARG A 47 -79.97 20.07 -33.80
N ALA A 48 -80.05 19.73 -35.08
CA ALA A 48 -79.41 18.54 -35.65
C ALA A 48 -77.87 18.59 -35.50
N LYS A 49 -77.25 19.77 -35.74
CA LYS A 49 -75.80 19.96 -35.52
C LYS A 49 -75.42 19.79 -34.05
N ILE A 50 -76.17 20.40 -33.13
CA ILE A 50 -75.94 20.26 -31.67
C ILE A 50 -76.11 18.80 -31.24
N TYR A 51 -77.14 18.12 -31.73
CA TYR A 51 -77.38 16.71 -31.43
C TYR A 51 -76.23 15.83 -31.92
N ASN A 52 -75.78 16.02 -33.17
CA ASN A 52 -74.65 15.29 -33.72
C ASN A 52 -73.34 15.55 -32.96
N GLN A 53 -73.09 16.79 -32.52
CA GLN A 53 -71.94 17.11 -31.68
C GLN A 53 -72.03 16.45 -30.30
N LYS A 54 -73.19 16.52 -29.63
CA LYS A 54 -73.41 15.84 -28.35
C LYS A 54 -73.25 14.32 -28.45
N LYS A 55 -73.74 13.73 -29.55
CA LYS A 55 -73.57 12.30 -29.86
C LYS A 55 -72.10 11.93 -30.09
N LYS A 56 -71.35 12.76 -30.83
CA LYS A 56 -69.89 12.58 -31.04
C LYS A 56 -69.08 12.73 -29.75
N LEU A 57 -69.48 13.67 -28.89
CA LEU A 57 -68.81 13.95 -27.62
C LEU A 57 -69.17 12.95 -26.50
N GLY A 58 -70.08 11.99 -26.76
CA GLY A 58 -70.41 10.92 -25.82
C GLY A 58 -71.07 11.39 -24.51
N GLY A 59 -71.54 12.63 -24.46
CA GLY A 59 -72.07 13.26 -23.25
C GLY A 59 -71.01 13.65 -22.21
N PRO A 60 -71.40 14.38 -21.15
CA PRO A 60 -70.46 14.89 -20.14
C PRO A 60 -69.71 13.79 -19.38
N THR A 61 -70.33 12.61 -19.22
CA THR A 61 -69.75 11.47 -18.52
C THR A 61 -68.63 10.80 -19.32
N ALA A 62 -68.73 10.74 -20.66
CA ALA A 62 -67.69 10.12 -21.49
C ALA A 62 -66.34 10.84 -21.34
N THR A 63 -66.33 12.18 -21.29
CA THR A 63 -65.11 12.96 -21.07
C THR A 63 -64.49 12.70 -19.70
N ARG A 64 -65.33 12.51 -18.68
CA ARG A 64 -64.87 12.16 -17.32
C ARG A 64 -64.27 10.76 -17.30
N ASP A 65 -64.95 9.79 -17.91
CA ASP A 65 -64.50 8.40 -17.97
C ASP A 65 -63.20 8.26 -18.78
N THR A 66 -63.02 9.03 -19.87
CA THR A 66 -61.75 9.08 -20.62
C THR A 66 -60.62 9.68 -19.79
N ASN A 67 -60.89 10.74 -19.02
CA ASN A 67 -59.90 11.34 -18.13
C ASN A 67 -59.53 10.39 -16.99
N ASP A 68 -60.51 9.67 -16.42
CA ASP A 68 -60.27 8.68 -15.37
C ASP A 68 -59.53 7.44 -15.90
N ALA A 69 -59.77 7.04 -17.14
CA ALA A 69 -58.97 6.01 -17.82
C ALA A 69 -57.52 6.47 -18.06
N LEU A 70 -57.33 7.72 -18.50
CA LEU A 70 -56.02 8.31 -18.72
C LEU A 70 -55.23 8.45 -17.41
N LYS A 71 -55.86 8.91 -16.33
CA LYS A 71 -55.27 8.95 -14.98
C LYS A 71 -54.85 7.57 -14.49
N ARG A 72 -55.68 6.54 -14.72
CA ARG A 72 -55.32 5.14 -14.41
C ARG A 72 -54.11 4.69 -15.21
N GLN A 73 -54.04 5.02 -16.50
CA GLN A 73 -52.92 4.67 -17.36
C GLN A 73 -51.63 5.38 -16.92
N VAL A 74 -51.69 6.67 -16.56
CA VAL A 74 -50.57 7.42 -15.98
C VAL A 74 -50.07 6.73 -14.72
N LYS A 75 -50.95 6.40 -13.78
CA LYS A 75 -50.58 5.69 -12.54
C LYS A 75 -49.92 4.32 -12.79
N ILE A 76 -50.38 3.57 -13.79
CA ILE A 76 -49.76 2.29 -14.17
C ILE A 76 -48.35 2.51 -14.74
N LEU A 77 -48.17 3.53 -15.58
CA LEU A 77 -46.87 3.86 -16.15
C LEU A 77 -45.89 4.37 -15.09
N GLU A 78 -46.35 5.21 -14.16
CA GLU A 78 -45.57 5.66 -13.00
C GLU A 78 -45.11 4.48 -12.14
N ASN A 79 -46.02 3.58 -11.77
CA ASN A 79 -45.67 2.38 -11.02
C ASN A 79 -44.69 1.47 -11.78
N ARG A 80 -44.79 1.40 -13.11
CA ARG A 80 -43.86 0.62 -13.94
C ARG A 80 -42.49 1.28 -14.00
N LEU A 81 -42.44 2.60 -14.09
CA LEU A 81 -41.21 3.38 -14.04
C LEU A 81 -40.52 3.22 -12.68
N GLU A 82 -41.27 3.35 -11.58
CA GLU A 82 -40.75 3.19 -10.22
C GLU A 82 -40.16 1.78 -10.02
N LYS A 83 -40.87 0.73 -10.44
CA LYS A 83 -40.34 -0.64 -10.40
C LYS A 83 -39.07 -0.82 -11.25
N ALA A 84 -38.99 -0.15 -12.40
CA ALA A 84 -37.80 -0.19 -13.25
C ALA A 84 -36.62 0.54 -12.58
N LEU A 85 -36.86 1.70 -11.98
CA LEU A 85 -35.86 2.47 -11.23
C LEU A 85 -35.36 1.71 -9.99
N GLN A 86 -36.25 1.08 -9.24
CA GLN A 86 -35.89 0.25 -8.10
C GLN A 86 -34.98 -0.92 -8.53
N LYS A 87 -35.35 -1.63 -9.62
CA LYS A 87 -34.51 -2.69 -10.18
C LYS A 87 -33.16 -2.16 -10.66
N TYR A 88 -33.14 -1.03 -11.35
CA TYR A 88 -31.91 -0.39 -11.80
C TYR A 88 -30.98 -0.05 -10.62
N ASN A 89 -31.50 0.60 -9.59
CA ASN A 89 -30.74 0.93 -8.38
C ASN A 89 -30.25 -0.31 -7.65
N ALA A 90 -31.06 -1.37 -7.56
CA ALA A 90 -30.63 -2.65 -6.99
C ALA A 90 -29.49 -3.29 -7.80
N THR A 91 -29.57 -3.28 -9.14
CA THR A 91 -28.49 -3.78 -9.99
C THR A 91 -27.23 -2.94 -9.89
N LEU A 92 -27.36 -1.62 -9.74
CA LEU A 92 -26.23 -0.71 -9.55
C LEU A 92 -25.53 -0.97 -8.21
N ALA A 93 -26.29 -1.15 -7.13
CA ALA A 93 -25.76 -1.51 -5.82
C ALA A 93 -25.04 -2.88 -5.87
N HIS A 94 -25.63 -3.86 -6.56
CA HIS A 94 -24.98 -5.16 -6.77
C HIS A 94 -23.68 -5.02 -7.58
N ASN A 95 -23.67 -4.20 -8.63
CA ASN A 95 -22.46 -3.97 -9.42
C ASN A 95 -21.37 -3.27 -8.60
N ARG A 96 -21.72 -2.32 -7.73
CA ARG A 96 -20.78 -1.70 -6.78
C ARG A 96 -20.13 -2.74 -5.88
N LYS A 97 -20.93 -3.63 -5.29
CA LYS A 97 -20.42 -4.72 -4.44
C LYS A 97 -19.51 -5.69 -5.20
N LEU A 98 -19.85 -6.02 -6.45
CA LEU A 98 -18.98 -6.85 -7.30
C LEU A 98 -17.65 -6.17 -7.62
N ARG A 99 -17.66 -4.85 -7.90
CA ARG A 99 -16.42 -4.09 -8.12
C ARG A 99 -15.53 -4.08 -6.89
N GLU A 100 -16.11 -3.83 -5.72
CA GLU A 100 -15.39 -3.89 -4.45
C GLU A 100 -14.77 -5.27 -4.22
N ASN A 101 -15.52 -6.35 -4.46
CA ASN A 101 -14.99 -7.71 -4.37
C ASN A 101 -13.84 -7.95 -5.37
N ILE A 102 -13.94 -7.46 -6.60
CA ILE A 102 -12.86 -7.56 -7.59
C ILE A 102 -11.61 -6.82 -7.10
N ASP A 103 -11.76 -5.62 -6.54
CA ASP A 103 -10.63 -4.85 -6.02
C ASP A 103 -10.01 -5.49 -4.77
N ASN A 104 -10.81 -6.13 -3.93
CA ASN A 104 -10.33 -6.96 -2.81
C ASN A 104 -9.50 -8.14 -3.33
N LEU A 105 -10.03 -8.92 -4.26
CA LEU A 105 -9.33 -10.07 -4.85
C LEU A 105 -8.04 -9.65 -5.57
N ARG A 106 -8.02 -8.47 -6.21
CA ARG A 106 -6.81 -7.92 -6.83
C ARG A 106 -5.74 -7.56 -5.80
N ARG A 107 -6.14 -6.95 -4.68
CA ARG A 107 -5.23 -6.64 -3.57
C ARG A 107 -4.66 -7.92 -2.95
N GLU A 108 -5.51 -8.91 -2.69
CA GLU A 108 -5.09 -10.22 -2.20
C GLU A 108 -4.11 -10.89 -3.15
N ARG A 109 -4.41 -10.93 -4.46
CA ARG A 109 -3.50 -11.47 -5.47
C ARG A 109 -2.15 -10.77 -5.47
N LEU A 110 -2.11 -9.45 -5.33
CA LEU A 110 -0.87 -8.69 -5.28
C LEU A 110 -0.04 -9.07 -4.04
N VAL A 111 -0.67 -9.28 -2.89
CA VAL A 111 -0.01 -9.76 -1.67
C VAL A 111 0.52 -11.19 -1.88
N PHE A 112 -0.28 -12.08 -2.46
CA PHE A 112 0.16 -13.44 -2.79
C PHE A 112 1.36 -13.44 -3.74
N ASP A 113 1.33 -12.67 -4.84
CA ASP A 113 2.43 -12.56 -5.78
C ASP A 113 3.72 -12.07 -5.11
N GLN A 114 3.62 -11.16 -4.13
CA GLN A 114 4.78 -10.72 -3.34
C GLN A 114 5.33 -11.83 -2.45
N ILE A 115 4.46 -12.58 -1.77
CA ILE A 115 4.85 -13.72 -0.92
C ILE A 115 5.50 -14.81 -1.78
N TYR A 116 4.91 -15.15 -2.92
CA TYR A 116 5.47 -16.11 -3.87
C TYR A 116 6.88 -15.71 -4.32
N LYS A 117 7.10 -14.44 -4.69
CA LYS A 117 8.44 -13.95 -5.06
C LYS A 117 9.44 -14.01 -3.91
N LYS A 118 9.02 -13.79 -2.66
CA LYS A 118 9.89 -13.93 -1.49
C LYS A 118 10.26 -15.40 -1.27
N LEU A 119 9.26 -16.29 -1.27
CA LEU A 119 9.47 -17.73 -1.15
C LEU A 119 10.34 -18.30 -2.27
N GLU A 120 10.18 -17.82 -3.50
CA GLU A 120 11.02 -18.22 -4.63
C GLU A 120 12.48 -17.80 -4.42
N LYS A 121 12.72 -16.58 -3.94
CA LYS A 121 14.08 -16.10 -3.58
C LYS A 121 14.70 -16.93 -2.46
N GLU A 122 13.95 -17.17 -1.38
CA GLU A 122 14.40 -18.00 -0.26
C GLU A 122 14.72 -19.44 -0.71
N LEU A 123 13.92 -20.01 -1.62
CA LEU A 123 14.17 -21.34 -2.18
C LEU A 123 15.47 -21.37 -3.00
N VAL A 124 15.73 -20.35 -3.81
CA VAL A 124 16.98 -20.23 -4.58
C VAL A 124 18.18 -20.08 -3.63
N GLU A 125 18.05 -19.26 -2.59
CA GLU A 125 19.09 -19.07 -1.59
C GLU A 125 19.40 -20.37 -0.84
N LYS A 126 18.37 -21.11 -0.39
CA LYS A 126 18.54 -22.42 0.26
C LYS A 126 19.16 -23.46 -0.66
N LYS A 127 18.84 -23.45 -1.96
CA LYS A 127 19.53 -24.31 -2.94
C LYS A 127 21.01 -23.97 -3.06
N LYS A 128 21.36 -22.68 -3.01
CA LYS A 128 22.75 -22.23 -3.05
C LYS A 128 23.50 -22.62 -1.77
N GLU A 129 22.90 -22.46 -0.61
CA GLU A 129 23.45 -22.93 0.67
C GLU A 129 23.65 -24.46 0.65
N MET A 130 22.67 -25.21 0.16
CA MET A 130 22.78 -26.66 0.02
C MET A 130 23.94 -27.06 -0.91
N ALA A 131 24.07 -26.41 -2.07
CA ALA A 131 25.19 -26.65 -2.98
C ALA A 131 26.54 -26.34 -2.31
N HIS A 132 26.63 -25.24 -1.57
CA HIS A 132 27.84 -24.89 -0.82
C HIS A 132 28.19 -25.93 0.26
N ILE A 133 27.21 -26.43 1.00
CA ILE A 133 27.44 -27.48 2.01
C ILE A 133 27.94 -28.76 1.35
N VAL A 134 27.40 -29.13 0.19
CA VAL A 134 27.87 -30.29 -0.59
C VAL A 134 29.32 -30.09 -1.02
N GLU A 135 29.69 -28.93 -1.56
CA GLU A 135 31.09 -28.66 -1.92
C GLU A 135 32.05 -28.75 -0.72
N VAL A 136 31.64 -28.24 0.45
CA VAL A 136 32.45 -28.33 1.67
C VAL A 136 32.56 -29.79 2.13
N ALA A 137 31.48 -30.56 2.04
CA ALA A 137 31.49 -31.98 2.37
C ALA A 137 32.41 -32.77 1.43
N ASP A 138 32.36 -32.51 0.12
CA ASP A 138 33.22 -33.15 -0.87
C ASP A 138 34.70 -32.87 -0.59
N ARG A 139 35.06 -31.61 -0.29
CA ARG A 139 36.44 -31.26 0.12
C ARG A 139 36.86 -32.00 1.40
N ALA A 140 35.96 -32.14 2.37
CA ALA A 140 36.25 -32.87 3.60
C ALA A 140 36.42 -34.38 3.35
N TYR A 141 35.63 -34.96 2.44
CA TYR A 141 35.79 -36.36 2.02
C TYR A 141 37.11 -36.58 1.27
N GLU A 142 37.47 -35.69 0.34
CA GLU A 142 38.77 -35.75 -0.35
C GLU A 142 39.94 -35.68 0.63
N ALA A 143 39.89 -34.77 1.59
CA ALA A 143 40.93 -34.63 2.62
C ALA A 143 41.02 -35.90 3.50
N ARG A 144 39.87 -36.46 3.90
CA ARG A 144 39.82 -37.73 4.65
C ARG A 144 40.41 -38.86 3.84
N ASP A 145 40.02 -39.01 2.58
CA ASP A 145 40.45 -40.11 1.72
C ASP A 145 41.96 -40.00 1.42
N ALA A 146 42.49 -38.80 1.25
CA ALA A 146 43.93 -38.55 1.15
C ALA A 146 44.66 -38.97 2.43
N ALA A 147 44.15 -38.61 3.62
CA ALA A 147 44.75 -39.00 4.89
C ALA A 147 44.70 -40.53 5.13
N VAL A 148 43.59 -41.19 4.75
CA VAL A 148 43.45 -42.65 4.83
C VAL A 148 44.41 -43.34 3.86
N ALA A 149 44.58 -42.82 2.64
CA ALA A 149 45.54 -43.35 1.68
C ALA A 149 46.98 -43.22 2.19
N GLU A 150 47.34 -42.08 2.77
CA GLU A 150 48.67 -41.88 3.35
C GLU A 150 48.91 -42.78 4.57
N MET A 151 47.89 -42.96 5.43
CA MET A 151 47.97 -43.90 6.55
C MET A 151 48.17 -45.35 6.06
N ALA A 152 47.47 -45.76 5.01
CA ALA A 152 47.65 -47.09 4.40
C ALA A 152 49.07 -47.26 3.82
N ARG A 153 49.61 -46.21 3.18
CA ARG A 153 50.98 -46.19 2.65
C ARG A 153 52.01 -46.35 3.77
N LEU A 154 51.90 -45.55 4.84
CA LEU A 154 52.80 -45.61 6.00
C LEU A 154 52.72 -46.97 6.69
N LYS A 155 51.52 -47.54 6.83
CA LYS A 155 51.35 -48.88 7.40
C LYS A 155 52.03 -49.95 6.54
N SER A 156 51.84 -49.91 5.22
CA SER A 156 52.52 -50.84 4.31
C SER A 156 54.04 -50.70 4.35
N GLN A 157 54.56 -49.48 4.54
CA GLN A 157 55.99 -49.25 4.69
C GLN A 157 56.50 -49.81 6.02
N ALA A 158 55.80 -49.56 7.13
CA ALA A 158 56.14 -50.09 8.44
C ALA A 158 56.13 -51.63 8.46
N ASP A 159 55.14 -52.27 7.82
CA ASP A 159 55.07 -53.73 7.70
C ASP A 159 56.26 -54.30 6.89
N GLN A 160 56.68 -53.60 5.82
CA GLN A 160 57.87 -53.98 5.04
C GLN A 160 59.16 -53.84 5.84
N GLU A 161 59.34 -52.72 6.54
CA GLU A 161 60.51 -52.46 7.39
C GLU A 161 60.58 -53.46 8.54
N GLN A 162 59.45 -53.78 9.17
CA GLN A 162 59.38 -54.82 10.20
C GLN A 162 59.72 -56.20 9.64
N SER A 163 59.20 -56.57 8.47
CA SER A 163 59.53 -57.84 7.83
C SER A 163 61.03 -57.95 7.48
N ALA A 164 61.63 -56.85 6.99
CA ALA A 164 63.06 -56.77 6.73
C ALA A 164 63.89 -56.92 8.02
N PHE A 165 63.50 -56.21 9.08
CA PHE A 165 64.15 -56.31 10.39
C PHE A 165 64.06 -57.73 10.96
N GLU A 166 62.90 -58.38 10.89
CA GLU A 166 62.74 -59.76 11.35
C GLU A 166 63.58 -60.75 10.52
N ALA A 167 63.78 -60.49 9.23
CA ALA A 167 64.66 -61.29 8.38
C ALA A 167 66.13 -61.13 8.79
N GLU A 168 66.59 -59.89 8.95
CA GLU A 168 67.95 -59.59 9.43
C GLU A 168 68.20 -60.16 10.83
N TRP A 169 67.22 -60.03 11.74
CA TRP A 169 67.29 -60.58 13.09
C TRP A 169 67.41 -62.10 13.07
N ARG A 170 66.64 -62.78 12.22
CA ARG A 170 66.72 -64.23 12.05
C ARG A 170 68.07 -64.65 11.48
N GLU A 171 68.63 -63.88 10.56
CA GLU A 171 69.94 -64.14 9.98
C GLU A 171 71.08 -63.95 10.99
N LEU A 172 71.05 -62.85 11.76
CA LEU A 172 71.97 -62.62 12.89
C LEU A 172 71.84 -63.73 13.94
N GLY A 173 70.61 -64.12 14.29
CA GLY A 173 70.35 -65.23 15.21
C GLY A 173 70.96 -66.54 14.69
N ARG A 174 70.83 -66.83 13.39
CA ARG A 174 71.44 -68.01 12.76
C ARG A 174 72.97 -67.96 12.79
N LEU A 175 73.56 -66.78 12.60
CA LEU A 175 75.00 -66.56 12.67
C LEU A 175 75.54 -66.76 14.10
N ILE A 176 74.83 -66.24 15.10
CA ILE A 176 75.15 -66.43 16.52
C ILE A 176 75.02 -67.91 16.91
N ASP A 177 73.95 -68.60 16.49
CA ASP A 177 73.79 -70.04 16.75
C ASP A 177 74.88 -70.86 16.07
N HIS A 178 75.30 -70.49 14.86
CA HIS A 178 76.44 -71.09 14.19
C HIS A 178 77.73 -70.85 14.96
N ASP A 179 78.00 -69.61 15.40
CA ASP A 179 79.19 -69.29 16.21
C ASP A 179 79.18 -70.01 17.55
N ARG A 180 78.02 -70.10 18.22
CA ARG A 180 77.83 -70.85 19.46
C ARG A 180 78.09 -72.33 19.24
N LYS A 181 77.51 -72.94 18.21
CA LYS A 181 77.75 -74.36 17.85
C LYS A 181 79.23 -74.59 17.50
N MET A 182 79.88 -73.68 16.78
CA MET A 182 81.31 -73.77 16.47
C MET A 182 82.17 -73.63 17.74
N ARG A 183 81.82 -72.73 18.65
CA ARG A 183 82.51 -72.52 19.92
C ARG A 183 82.31 -73.70 20.87
N ASP A 184 81.11 -74.25 20.94
CA ASP A 184 80.79 -75.45 21.72
C ASP A 184 81.45 -76.68 21.11
N PHE A 185 81.51 -76.80 19.77
CA PHE A 185 82.28 -77.83 19.07
C PHE A 185 83.79 -77.67 19.32
N MET A 186 84.33 -76.45 19.30
CA MET A 186 85.73 -76.20 19.66
C MET A 186 86.00 -76.54 21.13
N LYS A 187 85.11 -76.18 22.07
CA LYS A 187 85.23 -76.55 23.49
C LYS A 187 85.16 -78.05 23.70
N LEU A 188 84.28 -78.76 22.99
CA LEU A 188 84.18 -80.21 23.05
C LEU A 188 85.44 -80.86 22.45
N LYS A 189 85.92 -80.37 21.31
CA LYS A 189 87.18 -80.80 20.68
C LYS A 189 88.43 -80.43 21.50
N SER A 190 88.36 -79.37 22.31
CA SER A 190 89.42 -78.97 23.26
C SER A 190 89.39 -79.80 24.55
N LYS A 191 88.20 -80.24 24.98
CA LYS A 191 88.04 -81.21 26.08
C LYS A 191 88.43 -82.62 25.67
N ASP A 192 88.18 -83.00 24.41
CA ASP A 192 88.54 -84.32 23.84
C ASP A 192 90.01 -84.38 23.38
N LYS A 193 90.67 -83.22 23.21
CA LYS A 193 92.13 -83.08 23.07
C LYS A 193 92.81 -82.61 24.37
N GLY A 194 92.21 -82.95 25.51
CA GLY A 194 92.74 -82.68 26.85
C GLY A 194 93.71 -83.75 27.38
N SER A 195 94.21 -84.64 26.54
CA SER A 195 95.36 -85.50 26.82
C SER A 195 96.26 -85.55 25.60
N GLU A 196 97.55 -85.32 25.84
CA GLU A 196 98.68 -85.35 24.90
C GLU A 196 99.03 -84.06 24.13
N LEU A 197 100.21 -83.57 24.52
CA LEU A 197 101.23 -82.87 23.72
C LEU A 197 101.30 -81.34 23.86
N GLU A 198 101.98 -80.96 24.94
CA GLU A 198 103.24 -80.18 24.97
C GLU A 198 103.85 -79.69 23.62
N LYS A 199 104.48 -78.50 23.69
CA LYS A 199 105.23 -77.69 22.68
C LYS A 199 104.38 -76.57 22.06
N SER A 200 104.76 -75.29 21.94
CA SER A 200 106.03 -74.55 22.09
C SER A 200 105.70 -73.04 22.20
N PRO A 201 106.45 -72.23 22.97
CA PRO A 201 106.16 -70.79 23.19
C PRO A 201 106.93 -69.88 22.21
N GLU A 202 106.69 -69.97 20.90
CA GLU A 202 107.45 -69.16 19.92
C GLU A 202 106.62 -68.56 18.76
N ALA A 203 105.30 -68.43 18.93
CA ALA A 203 104.43 -67.78 17.94
C ALA A 203 103.68 -66.54 18.47
N MET A 204 104.13 -65.96 19.59
CA MET A 204 103.47 -64.81 20.25
C MET A 204 104.34 -63.55 20.31
N GLU A 205 105.44 -63.47 19.55
CA GLU A 205 106.32 -62.29 19.52
C GLU A 205 106.27 -61.49 18.20
N GLU A 206 105.71 -62.04 17.12
CA GLU A 206 105.53 -61.31 15.85
C GLU A 206 104.18 -60.59 15.72
N GLU A 207 103.13 -61.03 16.41
CA GLU A 207 101.80 -60.39 16.32
C GLU A 207 101.73 -59.07 17.14
N ALA A 208 102.55 -58.94 18.18
CA ALA A 208 102.68 -57.71 18.98
C ALA A 208 103.42 -56.58 18.23
N LYS A 209 104.30 -56.91 17.27
CA LYS A 209 105.06 -55.92 16.49
C LYS A 209 104.29 -55.37 15.30
N LEU A 210 103.31 -56.11 14.75
CA LEU A 210 102.43 -55.61 13.68
C LEU A 210 101.30 -54.72 14.20
N ARG A 211 100.73 -54.98 15.39
CA ARG A 211 99.73 -54.09 16.00
C ARG A 211 100.30 -52.76 16.51
N LYS A 212 101.60 -52.71 16.88
CA LYS A 212 102.25 -51.48 17.35
C LYS A 212 102.66 -50.51 16.22
N LYS A 213 102.69 -50.97 14.96
CA LYS A 213 103.06 -50.15 13.79
C LYS A 213 101.85 -49.61 13.02
N ALA A 214 100.69 -50.27 13.11
CA ALA A 214 99.43 -49.76 12.57
C ALA A 214 98.81 -48.60 13.38
N ILE A 215 99.11 -48.49 14.68
CA ILE A 215 98.61 -47.40 15.54
C ILE A 215 99.42 -46.09 15.36
N LYS A 216 100.62 -46.15 14.77
CA LYS A 216 101.52 -44.99 14.61
C LYS A 216 101.43 -44.27 13.25
N GLY A 217 100.74 -44.87 12.27
CA GLY A 217 100.57 -44.32 10.91
C GLY A 217 99.35 -43.41 10.74
N SER A 218 98.40 -43.43 11.68
CA SER A 218 97.16 -42.64 11.62
C SER A 218 97.16 -41.43 12.56
N LEU A 219 98.34 -40.90 12.90
CA LEU A 219 98.53 -39.70 13.75
C LEU A 219 99.33 -38.60 13.03
N THR A 220 99.26 -38.54 11.70
CA THR A 220 99.96 -37.51 10.91
C THR A 220 99.04 -36.80 9.91
N LYS A 221 97.76 -36.63 10.29
CA LYS A 221 96.81 -35.74 9.61
C LYS A 221 95.89 -35.11 10.66
N GLY A 222 96.46 -34.21 11.45
CA GLY A 222 95.78 -33.56 12.57
C GLY A 222 96.52 -32.31 13.02
N LYS A 223 96.92 -31.48 12.06
CA LYS A 223 97.51 -30.17 12.31
C LYS A 223 96.48 -29.08 12.02
N ASP A 224 95.34 -29.18 12.71
CA ASP A 224 94.26 -28.17 12.79
C ASP A 224 93.44 -28.39 14.08
N LEU A 225 94.11 -28.52 15.24
CA LEU A 225 93.46 -28.73 16.55
C LEU A 225 93.78 -27.62 17.57
N THR A 226 94.50 -26.57 17.17
CA THR A 226 94.75 -25.42 18.06
C THR A 226 93.52 -24.53 18.25
N SER A 227 92.43 -24.76 17.51
CA SER A 227 91.14 -24.08 17.71
C SER A 227 90.14 -24.87 18.56
N THR A 228 90.32 -26.18 18.76
CA THR A 228 89.40 -26.99 19.58
C THR A 228 89.86 -27.09 21.04
N GLY A 229 91.16 -26.97 21.32
CA GLY A 229 91.69 -26.96 22.69
C GLY A 229 91.17 -25.79 23.54
N SER A 230 91.03 -24.60 22.95
CA SER A 230 90.43 -23.42 23.59
C SER A 230 88.92 -23.58 23.80
N GLN A 231 88.22 -24.23 22.86
CA GLN A 231 86.79 -24.53 22.96
C GLN A 231 86.52 -25.56 24.07
N VAL A 232 87.32 -26.61 24.17
CA VAL A 232 87.21 -27.65 25.20
C VAL A 232 87.53 -27.09 26.59
N GLN A 233 88.48 -26.16 26.70
CA GLN A 233 88.74 -25.44 27.95
C GLN A 233 87.58 -24.50 28.32
N SER A 234 86.99 -23.77 27.35
CA SER A 234 85.85 -22.90 27.65
C SER A 234 84.59 -23.68 28.03
N TYR A 235 84.35 -24.84 27.40
CA TYR A 235 83.27 -25.74 27.80
C TYR A 235 83.55 -26.34 29.17
N GLY A 236 84.78 -26.78 29.46
CA GLY A 236 85.18 -27.27 30.78
C GLY A 236 85.00 -26.23 31.90
N GLU A 237 85.36 -24.97 31.66
CA GLU A 237 85.13 -23.88 32.61
C GLU A 237 83.64 -23.55 32.79
N ALA A 238 82.85 -23.57 31.70
CA ALA A 238 81.40 -23.39 31.77
C ALA A 238 80.72 -24.53 32.54
N PHE A 239 81.14 -25.77 32.33
CA PHE A 239 80.64 -26.94 33.07
C PHE A 239 81.03 -26.89 34.54
N ALA A 240 82.26 -26.48 34.88
CA ALA A 240 82.67 -26.28 36.28
C ALA A 240 81.84 -25.19 36.97
N LYS A 241 81.48 -24.13 36.25
CA LYS A 241 80.62 -23.05 36.76
C LYS A 241 79.18 -23.53 36.98
N ILE A 242 78.63 -24.31 36.05
CA ILE A 242 77.30 -24.91 36.16
C ILE A 242 77.27 -25.93 37.30
N GLN A 243 78.28 -26.81 37.40
CA GLN A 243 78.43 -27.79 38.47
C GLN A 243 78.51 -27.13 39.85
N SER A 244 79.21 -25.99 39.97
CA SER A 244 79.27 -25.21 41.21
C SER A 244 77.94 -24.54 41.59
N ALA A 245 77.07 -24.26 40.62
CA ALA A 245 75.78 -23.62 40.82
C ALA A 245 74.64 -24.63 41.05
N THR A 246 74.70 -25.80 40.44
CA THR A 246 73.66 -26.85 40.53
C THR A 246 73.96 -27.93 41.57
N GLY A 247 75.23 -28.12 41.95
CA GLY A 247 75.65 -29.07 42.99
C GLY A 247 75.61 -30.56 42.58
N ILE A 248 75.31 -30.86 41.32
CA ILE A 248 75.21 -32.24 40.79
C ILE A 248 76.60 -32.69 40.34
N SER A 249 77.08 -33.81 40.89
CA SER A 249 78.46 -34.29 40.69
C SER A 249 78.64 -35.15 39.45
N ASP A 250 77.56 -35.74 38.93
CA ASP A 250 77.56 -36.57 37.72
C ASP A 250 77.20 -35.75 36.47
N ILE A 251 78.02 -35.86 35.44
CA ILE A 251 77.93 -35.08 34.21
C ILE A 251 76.73 -35.55 33.38
N ASP A 252 76.47 -36.85 33.34
CA ASP A 252 75.36 -37.42 32.57
C ASP A 252 74.00 -37.01 33.17
N ASP A 253 73.88 -37.00 34.50
CA ASP A 253 72.68 -36.53 35.21
C ASP A 253 72.42 -35.03 35.00
N LEU A 254 73.48 -34.22 34.94
CA LEU A 254 73.37 -32.78 34.67
C LEU A 254 72.85 -32.52 33.25
N VAL A 255 73.33 -33.28 32.26
CA VAL A 255 72.88 -33.16 30.86
C VAL A 255 71.42 -33.60 30.73
N VAL A 256 71.01 -34.70 31.39
CA VAL A 256 69.61 -35.15 31.39
C VAL A 256 68.70 -34.12 32.06
N SER A 257 69.12 -33.54 33.20
CA SER A 257 68.37 -32.48 33.86
C SER A 257 68.26 -31.22 33.00
N PHE A 258 69.29 -30.89 32.23
CA PHE A 258 69.29 -29.72 31.36
C PHE A 258 68.40 -29.93 30.14
N ILE A 259 68.45 -31.11 29.51
CA ILE A 259 67.55 -31.48 28.40
C ILE A 259 66.10 -31.45 28.86
N ASN A 260 65.79 -32.01 30.05
CA ASN A 260 64.43 -31.97 30.58
C ASN A 260 63.96 -30.53 30.86
N ALA A 261 64.83 -29.67 31.41
CA ALA A 261 64.52 -28.27 31.63
C ALA A 261 64.38 -27.49 30.32
N GLU A 262 65.17 -27.83 29.30
CA GLU A 262 65.12 -27.23 27.96
C GLU A 262 63.85 -27.65 27.20
N ASP A 263 63.44 -28.91 27.31
CA ASP A 263 62.16 -29.42 26.79
C ASP A 263 60.97 -28.77 27.49
N GLU A 264 61.02 -28.59 28.81
CA GLU A 264 59.98 -27.90 29.57
C GLU A 264 59.90 -26.41 29.18
N ASN A 265 61.06 -25.76 29.02
CA ASN A 265 61.12 -24.39 28.50
C ASN A 265 60.57 -24.29 27.07
N TYR A 266 60.90 -25.25 26.20
CA TYR A 266 60.42 -25.26 24.82
C TYR A 266 58.90 -25.42 24.76
N ARG A 267 58.33 -26.29 25.61
CA ARG A 267 56.88 -26.45 25.75
C ARG A 267 56.21 -25.17 26.25
N LEU A 268 56.79 -24.50 27.24
CA LEU A 268 56.29 -23.21 27.74
C LEU A 268 56.38 -22.12 26.68
N TYR A 269 57.48 -22.02 25.94
CA TYR A 269 57.63 -21.06 24.84
C TYR A 269 56.60 -21.28 23.74
N LYS A 270 56.37 -22.53 23.35
CA LYS A 270 55.34 -22.87 22.36
C LYS A 270 53.95 -22.49 22.85
N TYR A 271 53.65 -22.75 24.12
CA TYR A 271 52.37 -22.35 24.72
C TYR A 271 52.20 -20.82 24.78
N VAL A 272 53.25 -20.08 25.11
CA VAL A 272 53.24 -18.62 25.08
C VAL A 272 53.04 -18.10 23.66
N ASP A 273 53.65 -18.71 22.65
CA ASP A 273 53.45 -18.33 21.25
C ASP A 273 52.01 -18.61 20.77
N GLU A 274 51.45 -19.77 21.11
CA GLU A 274 50.05 -20.13 20.85
C GLU A 274 49.09 -19.13 21.52
N LEU A 275 49.33 -18.77 22.78
CA LEU A 275 48.53 -17.77 23.49
C LEU A 275 48.65 -16.38 22.85
N ASN A 276 49.84 -15.98 22.40
CA ASN A 276 50.03 -14.70 21.72
C ASN A 276 49.30 -14.65 20.38
N GLN A 277 49.29 -15.76 19.62
CA GLN A 277 48.51 -15.87 18.39
C GLN A 277 47.01 -15.80 18.68
N GLU A 278 46.55 -16.43 19.77
CA GLU A 278 45.15 -16.37 20.19
C GLU A 278 44.73 -14.97 20.64
N ILE A 279 45.61 -14.26 21.38
CA ILE A 279 45.40 -12.85 21.74
C ILE A 279 45.26 -11.98 20.49
N ALA A 280 46.17 -12.12 19.52
CA ALA A 280 46.10 -11.34 18.27
C ALA A 280 44.79 -11.60 17.51
N ARG A 281 44.33 -12.86 17.46
CA ARG A 281 43.06 -13.23 16.82
C ARG A 281 41.85 -12.67 17.56
N LEU A 282 41.87 -12.68 18.89
CA LEU A 282 40.81 -12.09 19.71
C LEU A 282 40.77 -10.57 19.57
N GLU A 283 41.92 -9.90 19.50
CA GLU A 283 42.01 -8.46 19.26
C GLU A 283 41.45 -8.07 17.89
N GLU A 284 41.73 -8.85 16.84
CA GLU A 284 41.14 -8.65 15.50
C GLU A 284 39.61 -8.80 15.54
N SER A 285 39.12 -9.86 16.19
CA SER A 285 37.67 -10.08 16.37
C SER A 285 37.01 -8.93 17.14
N ILE A 286 37.65 -8.42 18.20
CA ILE A 286 37.16 -7.26 18.94
C ILE A 286 37.10 -6.03 18.03
N GLN A 287 38.12 -5.78 17.20
CA GLN A 287 38.12 -4.66 16.27
C GLN A 287 37.03 -4.76 15.20
N ASP A 288 36.75 -5.96 14.70
CA ASP A 288 35.69 -6.21 13.73
C ASP A 288 34.30 -5.97 14.34
N ILE A 289 34.05 -6.53 15.52
CA ILE A 289 32.80 -6.31 16.25
C ILE A 289 32.61 -4.82 16.58
N ASP A 290 33.69 -4.12 16.98
CA ASP A 290 33.61 -2.70 17.32
C ASP A 290 33.38 -1.81 16.08
N ARG A 291 33.87 -2.23 14.89
CA ARG A 291 33.50 -1.63 13.60
C ARG A 291 32.01 -1.84 13.29
N GLU A 292 31.52 -3.06 13.46
CA GLU A 292 30.13 -3.41 13.20
C GLU A 292 29.16 -2.63 14.11
N ILE A 293 29.50 -2.52 15.42
CA ILE A 293 28.75 -1.72 16.39
C ILE A 293 28.69 -0.25 15.97
N LYS A 294 29.79 0.32 15.46
CA LYS A 294 29.81 1.73 14.98
C LYS A 294 28.92 1.91 13.75
N GLU A 295 28.87 0.94 12.86
CA GLU A 295 28.03 0.98 11.68
C GLU A 295 26.54 0.89 12.02
N TYR A 296 26.16 -0.06 12.88
CA TYR A 296 24.78 -0.14 13.39
C TYR A 296 24.36 1.09 14.17
N LYS A 297 25.24 1.69 14.98
CA LYS A 297 24.93 2.96 15.67
C LYS A 297 24.70 4.12 14.70
N LYS A 298 25.44 4.18 13.58
CA LYS A 298 25.22 5.21 12.55
C LYS A 298 23.88 5.00 11.83
N GLN A 299 23.58 3.76 11.41
CA GLN A 299 22.31 3.43 10.78
C GLN A 299 21.12 3.66 11.72
N GLY A 300 21.26 3.28 12.99
CA GLY A 300 20.25 3.50 14.03
C GLY A 300 19.93 4.98 14.23
N LYS A 301 20.95 5.86 14.33
CA LYS A 301 20.73 7.30 14.49
C LYS A 301 20.04 7.96 13.29
N ALA A 302 20.38 7.55 12.06
CA ALA A 302 19.74 8.09 10.85
C ALA A 302 18.26 7.67 10.76
N THR A 303 17.99 6.40 11.04
CA THR A 303 16.62 5.84 11.01
C THR A 303 15.77 6.42 12.14
N ASP A 304 16.33 6.59 13.33
CA ASP A 304 15.64 7.17 14.49
C ASP A 304 15.31 8.66 14.28
N GLY A 305 16.22 9.42 13.65
CA GLY A 305 15.96 10.81 13.26
C GLY A 305 14.81 10.94 12.27
N GLN A 306 14.78 10.12 11.22
CA GLN A 306 13.66 10.10 10.25
C GLN A 306 12.35 9.67 10.90
N ARG A 307 12.39 8.63 11.74
CA ARG A 307 11.21 8.12 12.43
C ARG A 307 10.61 9.16 13.37
N LYS A 308 11.45 9.87 14.12
CA LYS A 308 11.04 10.97 15.01
C LYS A 308 10.53 12.20 14.25
N GLY A 309 11.10 12.49 13.08
CA GLY A 309 10.59 13.51 12.16
C GLY A 309 9.17 13.20 11.68
N ASN A 310 8.95 11.98 11.18
CA ASN A 310 7.64 11.52 10.73
C ASN A 310 6.62 11.49 11.87
N GLU A 311 7.03 11.10 13.08
CA GLU A 311 6.16 11.07 14.25
C GLU A 311 5.70 12.49 14.64
N ASN A 312 6.61 13.48 14.62
CA ASN A 312 6.27 14.87 14.88
C ASN A 312 5.35 15.46 13.81
N GLU A 313 5.59 15.16 12.53
CA GLU A 313 4.74 15.61 11.43
C GLU A 313 3.32 15.04 11.53
N LEU A 314 3.21 13.73 11.80
CA LEU A 314 1.93 13.07 12.00
C LEU A 314 1.18 13.64 13.21
N ASP A 315 1.87 13.91 14.34
CA ASP A 315 1.24 14.50 15.52
C ASP A 315 0.76 15.95 15.25
N ALA A 316 1.52 16.74 14.50
CA ALA A 316 1.11 18.08 14.07
C ALA A 316 -0.14 18.02 13.18
N ARG A 317 -0.16 17.13 12.18
CA ARG A 317 -1.31 16.94 11.29
C ARG A 317 -2.55 16.45 12.05
N LEU A 318 -2.35 15.59 13.03
CA LEU A 318 -3.42 15.07 13.88
C LEU A 318 -4.01 16.18 14.75
N LYS A 319 -3.16 17.02 15.37
CA LYS A 319 -3.61 18.20 16.14
C LYS A 319 -4.40 19.18 15.28
N ALA A 320 -3.90 19.53 14.10
CA ALA A 320 -4.61 20.42 13.18
C ALA A 320 -5.97 19.86 12.75
N THR A 321 -6.04 18.56 12.45
CA THR A 321 -7.29 17.89 12.06
C THR A 321 -8.29 17.86 13.21
N ARG A 322 -7.84 17.59 14.45
CA ARG A 322 -8.69 17.64 15.65
C ARG A 322 -9.23 19.04 15.91
N GLN A 323 -8.41 20.08 15.75
CA GLN A 323 -8.87 21.46 15.89
C GLN A 323 -9.95 21.80 14.85
N LYS A 324 -9.73 21.44 13.58
CA LYS A 324 -10.75 21.63 12.53
C LYS A 324 -12.04 20.87 12.86
N ALA A 325 -11.96 19.62 13.30
CA ALA A 325 -13.12 18.82 13.69
C ALA A 325 -13.89 19.46 14.85
N GLN A 326 -13.18 19.94 15.88
CA GLN A 326 -13.78 20.63 17.02
C GLN A 326 -14.48 21.92 16.58
N MET A 327 -13.85 22.74 15.72
CA MET A 327 -14.48 23.95 15.18
C MET A 327 -15.78 23.64 14.40
N PHE A 328 -15.81 22.56 13.61
CA PHE A 328 -17.04 22.16 12.91
C PHE A 328 -18.11 21.67 13.87
N GLN A 329 -17.73 20.99 14.95
CA GLN A 329 -18.65 20.53 15.97
C GLN A 329 -19.26 21.69 16.74
N ASP A 330 -18.46 22.68 17.14
CA ASP A 330 -18.93 23.90 17.81
C ASP A 330 -19.89 24.70 16.91
N LYS A 331 -19.57 24.83 15.61
CA LYS A 331 -20.45 25.45 14.62
C LYS A 331 -21.77 24.69 14.46
N HIS A 332 -21.72 23.36 14.46
CA HIS A 332 -22.91 22.53 14.36
C HIS A 332 -23.81 22.68 15.59
N GLU A 333 -23.23 22.68 16.79
CA GLU A 333 -23.95 22.89 18.04
C GLU A 333 -24.61 24.28 18.08
N ALA A 334 -23.86 25.33 17.69
CA ALA A 334 -24.42 26.68 17.57
C ALA A 334 -25.58 26.75 16.56
N ALA A 335 -25.45 26.08 15.40
CA ALA A 335 -26.51 26.01 14.40
C ALA A 335 -27.76 25.27 14.92
N LEU A 336 -27.59 24.19 15.69
CA LEU A 336 -28.71 23.46 16.31
C LEU A 336 -29.48 24.31 17.32
N VAL A 337 -28.77 25.13 18.11
CA VAL A 337 -29.42 26.07 19.04
C VAL A 337 -30.27 27.07 18.26
N ILE A 338 -29.72 27.69 17.21
CA ILE A 338 -30.46 28.63 16.35
C ILE A 338 -31.68 27.96 15.72
N LEU A 339 -31.52 26.73 15.22
CA LEU A 339 -32.59 25.98 14.57
C LEU A 339 -33.72 25.66 15.58
N THR A 340 -33.37 25.33 16.83
CA THR A 340 -34.34 25.08 17.90
C THR A 340 -35.14 26.34 18.23
N THR A 341 -34.48 27.48 18.41
CA THR A 341 -35.16 28.78 18.60
C THR A 341 -36.04 29.15 17.41
N LEU A 342 -35.57 28.86 16.19
CA LEU A 342 -36.32 29.09 14.96
C LEU A 342 -37.59 28.23 14.91
N LYS A 343 -37.51 26.93 15.24
CA LYS A 343 -38.66 26.02 15.30
C LYS A 343 -39.76 26.55 16.23
N GLU A 344 -39.38 27.02 17.42
CA GLU A 344 -40.32 27.59 18.39
C GLU A 344 -40.95 28.90 17.89
N SER A 345 -40.14 29.82 17.37
CA SER A 345 -40.64 31.09 16.84
C SER A 345 -41.55 30.90 15.63
N LEU A 346 -41.21 29.98 14.73
CA LEU A 346 -41.98 29.64 13.53
C LEU A 346 -43.34 29.05 13.91
N LEU A 347 -43.37 28.12 14.87
CA LEU A 347 -44.62 27.53 15.37
C LEU A 347 -45.52 28.60 16.00
N ASN A 348 -44.93 29.55 16.74
CA ASN A 348 -45.67 30.66 17.33
C ASN A 348 -46.30 31.57 16.26
N VAL A 349 -45.56 31.91 15.20
CA VAL A 349 -46.07 32.72 14.08
C VAL A 349 -47.15 31.97 13.31
N TYR A 350 -46.94 30.69 13.02
CA TYR A 350 -47.92 29.81 12.35
C TYR A 350 -49.28 29.80 13.09
N LYS A 351 -49.25 29.66 14.41
CA LYS A 351 -50.45 29.69 15.25
C LYS A 351 -51.10 31.08 15.29
N LYS A 352 -50.30 32.16 15.42
CA LYS A 352 -50.81 33.54 15.48
C LYS A 352 -51.48 34.00 14.18
N LEU A 353 -50.96 33.57 13.02
CA LEU A 353 -51.54 33.88 11.71
C LEU A 353 -52.77 33.03 11.37
N GLY A 354 -53.11 32.04 12.22
CA GLY A 354 -54.25 31.15 12.00
C GLY A 354 -54.05 30.22 10.81
N CYS A 355 -52.80 29.82 10.53
CA CYS A 355 -52.47 28.93 9.40
C CYS A 355 -52.91 27.47 9.62
N ASP A 356 -53.40 27.12 10.82
CA ASP A 356 -53.84 25.78 11.23
C ASP A 356 -55.20 25.42 10.61
N VAL A 357 -55.21 25.26 9.29
CA VAL A 357 -56.34 24.80 8.48
C VAL A 357 -56.15 23.31 8.21
N PRO A 358 -57.22 22.47 8.18
CA PRO A 358 -57.10 21.03 7.92
C PRO A 358 -56.36 20.68 6.62
N GLU A 359 -56.41 21.54 5.61
CA GLU A 359 -55.66 21.40 4.35
C GLU A 359 -54.15 21.54 4.55
N ASN A 360 -53.71 22.51 5.36
CA ASN A 360 -52.30 22.73 5.68
C ASN A 360 -51.77 21.66 6.64
N ARG A 361 -52.60 21.17 7.56
CA ARG A 361 -52.22 20.09 8.48
C ARG A 361 -51.94 18.76 7.76
N ALA A 362 -52.62 18.50 6.65
CA ALA A 362 -52.36 17.34 5.79
C ALA A 362 -50.99 17.41 5.08
N VAL A 363 -50.47 18.61 4.83
CA VAL A 363 -49.17 18.83 4.15
C VAL A 363 -48.00 18.78 5.13
N VAL A 364 -48.18 19.35 6.33
CA VAL A 364 -47.08 19.55 7.28
C VAL A 364 -47.02 18.50 8.40
N GLY A 365 -48.13 17.79 8.64
CA GLY A 365 -48.26 16.81 9.72
C GLY A 365 -48.61 17.44 11.07
N ASP A 366 -48.96 16.59 12.05
CA ASP A 366 -49.39 17.00 13.40
C ASP A 366 -48.24 16.97 14.44
N GLU A 367 -47.02 16.62 14.00
CA GLU A 367 -45.84 16.40 14.85
C GLU A 367 -45.06 17.70 15.19
N GLY A 368 -45.52 18.85 14.71
CA GLY A 368 -44.86 20.15 14.91
C GLY A 368 -43.69 20.41 13.95
N VAL A 369 -42.90 21.45 14.21
CA VAL A 369 -41.81 21.89 13.32
C VAL A 369 -40.56 21.00 13.49
N THR A 370 -40.28 20.19 12.48
CA THR A 370 -39.10 19.33 12.31
C THR A 370 -38.17 19.90 11.23
N GLU A 371 -36.93 19.41 11.14
CA GLU A 371 -35.97 19.89 10.13
C GLU A 371 -36.40 19.61 8.69
N GLN A 372 -37.20 18.57 8.47
CA GLN A 372 -37.69 18.20 7.14
C GLN A 372 -38.91 19.02 6.72
N ASN A 373 -39.73 19.48 7.68
CA ASN A 373 -40.95 20.23 7.39
C ASN A 373 -40.82 21.74 7.63
N ILE A 374 -39.69 22.24 8.17
CA ILE A 374 -39.46 23.66 8.49
C ILE A 374 -39.68 24.57 7.26
N MET A 375 -39.24 24.14 6.08
CA MET A 375 -39.43 24.88 4.83
C MET A 375 -40.90 24.93 4.39
N HIS A 376 -41.66 23.86 4.64
CA HIS A 376 -43.09 23.82 4.35
C HIS A 376 -43.87 24.77 5.27
N TYR A 377 -43.49 24.86 6.55
CA TYR A 377 -44.04 25.86 7.47
C TYR A 377 -43.75 27.30 7.00
N PHE A 378 -42.54 27.59 6.54
CA PHE A 378 -42.21 28.91 5.98
C PHE A 378 -43.07 29.25 4.75
N ALA A 379 -43.20 28.33 3.81
CA ALA A 379 -43.99 28.55 2.60
C ALA A 379 -45.47 28.85 2.91
N ILE A 380 -46.07 28.14 3.88
CA ILE A 380 -47.46 28.36 4.27
C ILE A 380 -47.63 29.69 5.02
N ILE A 381 -46.68 30.06 5.87
CA ILE A 381 -46.67 31.35 6.56
C ILE A 381 -46.54 32.49 5.56
N GLU A 382 -45.65 32.35 4.56
CA GLU A 382 -45.45 33.34 3.49
C GLU A 382 -46.73 33.52 2.66
N GLN A 383 -47.35 32.42 2.21
CA GLN A 383 -48.62 32.47 1.49
C GLN A 383 -49.70 33.17 2.31
N ARG A 384 -49.86 32.80 3.59
CA ARG A 384 -50.87 33.40 4.46
C ARG A 384 -50.61 34.87 4.76
N GLY A 385 -49.34 35.24 4.95
CA GLY A 385 -48.92 36.63 5.13
C GLY A 385 -49.27 37.49 3.91
N ASN A 386 -49.00 36.97 2.71
CA ASN A 386 -49.33 37.64 1.45
C ASN A 386 -50.85 37.82 1.26
N GLU A 387 -51.66 36.80 1.61
CA GLU A 387 -53.12 36.91 1.60
C GLU A 387 -53.64 38.01 2.54
N ILE A 388 -53.10 38.08 3.75
CA ILE A 388 -53.49 39.09 4.75
C ILE A 388 -53.10 40.50 4.27
N LEU A 389 -51.91 40.66 3.69
CA LEU A 389 -51.46 41.93 3.13
C LEU A 389 -52.35 42.38 1.95
N GLN A 390 -52.72 41.47 1.05
CA GLN A 390 -53.64 41.75 -0.05
C GLN A 390 -55.05 42.15 0.45
N MET A 391 -55.55 41.48 1.49
CA MET A 391 -56.82 41.84 2.13
C MET A 391 -56.77 43.21 2.80
N TYR A 392 -55.64 43.54 3.44
CA TYR A 392 -55.44 44.84 4.09
C TYR A 392 -55.33 45.98 3.08
N SER A 393 -54.59 45.78 1.97
CA SER A 393 -54.49 46.77 0.89
C SER A 393 -55.84 47.02 0.21
N ALA A 394 -56.64 45.96 0.01
CA ALA A 394 -57.99 46.08 -0.53
C ALA A 394 -58.93 46.87 0.40
N LYS A 395 -58.70 46.80 1.73
CA LYS A 395 -59.53 47.46 2.75
C LYS A 395 -59.17 48.94 2.95
N ILE A 396 -57.94 49.35 2.64
CA ILE A 396 -57.47 50.75 2.78
C ILE A 396 -57.74 51.58 1.51
N GLY A 397 -58.13 50.95 0.40
CA GLY A 397 -58.52 51.67 -0.81
C GLY A 397 -57.34 52.36 -1.51
N ILE A 398 -56.14 51.76 -1.45
CA ILE A 398 -55.03 52.19 -2.31
C ILE A 398 -55.32 51.62 -3.70
N GLU A 399 -55.90 52.43 -4.58
CA GLU A 399 -56.28 52.04 -5.95
C GLU A 399 -55.09 51.98 -6.94
N ASP A 400 -53.85 52.09 -6.47
CA ASP A 400 -52.67 51.95 -7.30
C ASP A 400 -52.23 50.48 -7.41
N GLN A 401 -52.92 49.74 -8.29
CA GLN A 401 -52.64 48.31 -8.57
C GLN A 401 -51.18 48.06 -8.99
N GLN A 402 -50.47 49.08 -9.50
CA GLN A 402 -49.06 48.98 -9.91
C GLN A 402 -48.08 49.05 -8.73
N ALA A 403 -48.40 49.77 -7.65
CA ALA A 403 -47.56 49.78 -6.44
C ALA A 403 -47.71 48.48 -5.63
N ILE A 404 -48.91 47.88 -5.65
CA ILE A 404 -49.23 46.66 -4.89
C ILE A 404 -48.54 45.43 -5.52
N THR A 405 -48.43 45.39 -6.85
CA THR A 405 -47.71 44.31 -7.56
C THR A 405 -46.19 44.41 -7.39
N ALA A 406 -45.67 45.58 -7.04
CA ALA A 406 -44.25 45.81 -6.77
C ALA A 406 -43.84 45.53 -5.31
N LEU A 407 -44.80 45.43 -4.38
CA LEU A 407 -44.57 45.19 -2.95
C LEU A 407 -44.74 43.72 -2.53
N VAL A 408 -45.33 42.87 -3.38
CA VAL A 408 -45.53 41.43 -3.11
C VAL A 408 -44.66 40.63 -4.07
N PRO A 409 -43.70 39.83 -3.59
CA PRO A 409 -42.93 38.95 -4.45
C PRO A 409 -43.88 37.97 -5.16
N GLN A 410 -43.90 37.97 -6.50
CA GLN A 410 -44.63 36.96 -7.25
C GLN A 410 -43.90 35.62 -7.12
N THR A 411 -44.37 34.76 -6.22
CA THR A 411 -43.90 33.37 -6.15
C THR A 411 -44.64 32.51 -7.19
N PRO A 412 -43.93 31.65 -7.94
CA PRO A 412 -44.55 30.80 -8.95
C PRO A 412 -45.46 29.75 -8.30
N ALA A 413 -46.63 29.52 -8.90
CA ALA A 413 -47.70 28.63 -8.44
C ALA A 413 -47.39 27.11 -8.52
N ALA A 414 -46.14 26.68 -8.29
CA ALA A 414 -45.74 25.29 -8.27
C ALA A 414 -45.44 24.82 -6.83
N PRO A 415 -45.77 23.57 -6.45
CA PRO A 415 -45.34 23.03 -5.16
C PRO A 415 -43.82 23.05 -5.09
N TYR A 416 -43.27 23.79 -4.12
CA TYR A 416 -41.83 23.90 -3.89
C TYR A 416 -41.24 22.52 -3.56
N THR A 417 -40.54 21.90 -4.50
CA THR A 417 -39.65 20.77 -4.21
C THR A 417 -38.30 21.31 -3.75
N PHE A 418 -38.08 21.34 -2.43
CA PHE A 418 -36.78 21.67 -1.86
C PHE A 418 -35.87 20.43 -1.91
N VAL A 419 -34.79 20.51 -2.69
CA VAL A 419 -33.65 19.59 -2.57
C VAL A 419 -32.69 20.22 -1.57
N ILE A 420 -32.63 19.68 -0.36
CA ILE A 420 -31.58 20.02 0.60
C ILE A 420 -30.31 19.36 0.07
N GLU A 421 -29.48 20.12 -0.63
CA GLU A 421 -28.16 19.64 -0.98
C GLU A 421 -27.33 19.54 0.32
N PRO A 422 -26.74 18.36 0.61
CA PRO A 422 -25.81 18.27 1.73
C PRO A 422 -24.67 19.28 1.50
N PRO A 423 -24.14 19.91 2.57
CA PRO A 423 -23.09 20.90 2.43
C PRO A 423 -21.97 20.31 1.57
N SER A 424 -21.77 20.91 0.39
CA SER A 424 -20.66 20.51 -0.46
C SER A 424 -19.39 20.88 0.25
N THR A 425 -18.49 19.91 0.44
CA THR A 425 -17.13 20.17 0.93
C THR A 425 -16.30 21.02 -0.05
N THR A 426 -16.89 21.50 -1.15
CA THR A 426 -16.25 22.32 -2.19
C THR A 426 -16.73 23.76 -2.24
N GLU A 427 -17.64 24.21 -1.35
CA GLU A 427 -17.90 25.65 -1.25
C GLU A 427 -16.74 26.32 -0.51
N LYS A 428 -15.86 26.94 -1.28
CA LYS A 428 -14.97 28.00 -0.82
C LYS A 428 -15.83 29.01 -0.09
N VAL A 429 -15.76 28.96 1.23
CA VAL A 429 -16.23 30.01 2.12
C VAL A 429 -15.57 31.29 1.63
N ALA A 430 -16.35 32.19 1.05
CA ALA A 430 -15.91 33.55 0.76
C ALA A 430 -15.71 34.27 2.10
N SER A 431 -14.60 33.98 2.78
CA SER A 431 -14.04 34.91 3.75
C SER A 431 -13.15 35.86 2.96
N GLU A 432 -13.65 37.08 2.76
CA GLU A 432 -12.78 38.22 2.55
C GLU A 432 -11.74 38.26 3.68
N SER A 433 -10.48 38.55 3.32
CA SER A 433 -9.29 38.70 4.17
C SER A 433 -8.50 37.41 4.43
N ASP A 434 -7.59 37.06 3.52
CA ASP A 434 -6.14 37.24 3.71
C ASP A 434 -5.42 36.75 2.45
N GLU A 435 -4.63 37.63 1.82
CA GLU A 435 -3.84 37.30 0.64
C GLU A 435 -2.57 36.58 1.08
N GLY A 436 -2.47 35.28 0.81
CA GLY A 436 -1.21 34.56 0.96
C GLY A 436 -1.35 33.05 0.82
N GLU A 437 -0.69 32.52 -0.21
CA GLU A 437 -0.32 31.12 -0.39
C GLU A 437 -1.33 30.22 -1.13
N GLU A 438 -1.09 30.14 -2.45
CA GLU A 438 -1.66 29.18 -3.40
C GLU A 438 -1.16 27.75 -3.17
N GLU A 439 -2.09 26.81 -3.41
CA GLU A 439 -1.89 25.51 -4.08
C GLU A 439 -0.98 24.45 -3.42
N GLU A 440 -1.59 23.41 -2.81
CA GLU A 440 -1.22 21.98 -3.03
C GLU A 440 -2.06 20.92 -2.25
N GLU A 441 -3.26 21.22 -1.73
CA GLU A 441 -4.07 20.21 -1.01
C GLU A 441 -5.35 19.82 -1.74
N GLU A 442 -5.26 19.01 -2.81
CA GLU A 442 -6.41 18.32 -3.43
C GLU A 442 -5.85 17.23 -4.37
N GLU A 443 -5.95 15.90 -4.16
CA GLU A 443 -7.14 15.08 -3.90
C GLU A 443 -6.72 13.61 -3.63
N ASP A 444 -7.00 13.06 -2.44
CA ASP A 444 -6.98 11.59 -2.18
C ASP A 444 -8.34 10.95 -2.50
N ARG A 445 -8.93 11.26 -3.68
CA ARG A 445 -10.12 10.56 -4.19
C ARG A 445 -10.02 10.27 -5.68
N PRO A 446 -10.57 9.13 -6.14
CA PRO A 446 -10.56 8.78 -7.56
C PRO A 446 -11.40 9.80 -8.36
N LEU A 447 -10.75 10.50 -9.29
CA LEU A 447 -11.39 11.48 -10.17
C LEU A 447 -12.40 10.82 -11.12
N THR A 448 -13.50 11.53 -11.40
CA THR A 448 -14.45 11.11 -12.45
C THR A 448 -13.86 11.33 -13.84
N ARG A 449 -14.39 10.60 -14.84
CA ARG A 449 -13.87 10.64 -16.23
C ARG A 449 -13.89 12.06 -16.83
N SER A 450 -14.93 12.85 -16.56
CA SER A 450 -15.05 14.24 -16.99
C SER A 450 -14.03 15.16 -16.32
N GLU A 451 -13.76 14.96 -15.03
CA GLU A 451 -12.74 15.72 -14.29
C GLU A 451 -11.33 15.38 -14.78
N LEU A 452 -11.09 14.12 -15.14
CA LEU A 452 -9.82 13.66 -15.71
C LEU A 452 -9.58 14.24 -17.11
N GLU A 453 -10.62 14.34 -17.94
CA GLU A 453 -10.57 15.02 -19.24
C GLU A 453 -10.28 16.53 -19.08
N VAL A 454 -10.90 17.20 -18.11
CA VAL A 454 -10.61 18.62 -17.83
C VAL A 454 -9.18 18.81 -17.29
N LYS A 455 -8.73 17.95 -16.37
CA LYS A 455 -7.38 18.03 -15.77
C LYS A 455 -6.29 17.75 -16.81
N THR A 456 -6.53 16.80 -17.73
CA THR A 456 -5.62 16.51 -18.85
C THR A 456 -5.58 17.65 -19.88
N LEU A 457 -6.72 18.25 -20.22
CA LEU A 457 -6.75 19.44 -21.10
C LEU A 457 -6.04 20.65 -20.47
N LYS A 458 -6.21 20.85 -19.16
CA LYS A 458 -5.57 21.95 -18.42
C LYS A 458 -4.05 21.76 -18.34
N THR A 459 -3.58 20.53 -18.12
CA THR A 459 -2.14 20.19 -18.12
C THR A 459 -1.52 20.28 -19.51
N LEU A 460 -2.23 19.85 -20.57
CA LEU A 460 -1.80 20.05 -21.96
C LEU A 460 -1.65 21.54 -22.31
N SER A 461 -2.63 22.37 -21.93
CA SER A 461 -2.57 23.83 -22.14
C SER A 461 -1.43 24.49 -21.34
N LYS A 462 -1.19 24.06 -20.10
CA LYS A 462 -0.06 24.54 -19.27
C LYS A 462 1.30 24.12 -19.86
N ARG A 463 1.38 22.94 -20.49
CA ARG A 463 2.58 22.46 -21.18
C ARG A 463 2.85 23.21 -22.48
N GLU A 464 1.81 23.44 -23.29
CA GLU A 464 1.92 24.22 -24.54
C GLU A 464 2.31 25.68 -24.29
N SER A 465 1.77 26.29 -23.23
CA SER A 465 2.15 27.64 -22.82
C SER A 465 3.57 27.71 -22.24
N GLY A 466 4.02 26.66 -21.54
CA GLY A 466 5.40 26.49 -21.07
C GLY A 466 6.42 26.34 -22.22
N GLU A 467 6.09 25.56 -23.26
CA GLU A 467 6.91 25.43 -24.46
C GLU A 467 7.02 26.75 -25.24
N LYS A 468 5.91 27.50 -25.37
CA LYS A 468 5.92 28.84 -26.00
C LYS A 468 6.76 29.86 -25.21
N LYS A 469 6.79 29.78 -23.87
CA LYS A 469 7.67 30.61 -23.03
C LYS A 469 9.14 30.23 -23.18
N LYS A 470 9.48 28.94 -23.25
CA LYS A 470 10.86 28.47 -23.48
C LYS A 470 11.40 28.83 -24.86
N MET A 471 10.56 28.81 -25.91
CA MET A 471 10.95 29.29 -27.24
C MET A 471 11.24 30.79 -27.24
N LYS A 472 10.39 31.62 -26.61
CA LYS A 472 10.62 33.08 -26.52
C LYS A 472 11.86 33.48 -25.70
N GLN A 473 12.29 32.66 -24.74
CA GLN A 473 13.51 32.94 -23.95
C GLN A 473 14.82 32.61 -24.68
N LYS A 474 14.79 31.76 -25.72
CA LYS A 474 15.96 31.47 -26.55
C LYS A 474 16.25 32.53 -27.62
N ASP A 475 15.25 33.33 -28.00
CA ASP A 475 15.35 34.34 -29.06
C ASP A 475 15.66 35.77 -28.56
N ALA A 476 15.95 35.96 -27.26
CA ALA A 476 16.31 37.28 -26.74
C ALA A 476 17.81 37.57 -26.94
N PRO A 477 18.21 38.68 -27.61
CA PRO A 477 19.61 38.98 -27.87
C PRO A 477 20.30 39.42 -26.57
N LYS A 478 21.43 38.78 -26.25
CA LYS A 478 22.33 39.24 -25.18
C LYS A 478 22.84 40.64 -25.53
N LYS A 479 22.39 41.66 -24.80
CA LYS A 479 23.04 42.97 -24.78
C LYS A 479 24.33 42.85 -23.97
N GLU A 480 25.46 42.90 -24.66
CA GLU A 480 26.74 43.31 -24.07
C GLU A 480 26.64 44.77 -23.62
N GLY A 481 27.22 45.09 -22.47
CA GLY A 481 27.20 46.44 -21.92
C GLY A 481 28.09 46.58 -20.70
N VAL A 482 29.37 46.83 -20.98
CA VAL A 482 30.38 47.68 -20.29
C VAL A 482 30.53 47.55 -18.78
#